data_AF-A0A0P7ZUR8-F1
#
_entry.id   AF-A0A0P7ZUR8-F1
#
_cell.length_a   1.000
_cell.length_b   1.000
_cell.length_c   1.000
_cell.angle_alpha   90.00
_cell.angle_beta   90.00
_cell.angle_gamma   90.00
#
_symmetry.space_group_name_H-M   'P 1'
#
loop_
_entity.id
_entity.type
_entity.pdbx_description
1 polymer ?
#
loop_
_entity_poly.entity_id
_entity_poly.type
_entity_poly.pdbx_seq_one_letter_code
_entity_poly.pdbx_strand_id
1 'polypeptide(L)' 'MITTSSLSGGDRLLSDTQPQSLVYKGYLIIPRYSRAWWWARVIDPHGNEVKGQGEGHACQEQAISYAKGLIDGRSPWL' A
#
# COMPACT_ATOMS: atom_id res chain seq x y z
N MET A 1 40.80 20.80 21.17
CA MET A 1 39.42 21.31 21.28
C MET A 1 38.79 21.15 19.90
N ILE A 2 38.04 20.07 19.68
CA ILE A 2 37.41 19.78 18.37
C ILE A 2 35.97 20.27 18.46
N THR A 3 35.67 21.34 17.73
CA THR A 3 34.32 21.86 17.51
C THR A 3 33.68 21.02 16.42
N THR A 4 32.80 20.09 16.81
CA THR A 4 31.90 19.43 15.87
C THR A 4 30.73 20.37 15.62
N SER A 5 30.77 21.06 14.48
CA SER A 5 29.63 21.83 13.97
C SER A 5 28.49 20.87 13.62
N SER A 6 27.47 20.84 14.49
CA SER A 6 26.21 20.16 14.23
C SER A 6 25.46 20.88 13.11
N LEU A 7 25.55 20.34 11.90
CA LEU A 7 24.73 20.71 10.75
C LEU A 7 24.10 19.45 10.18
N SER A 8 22.85 19.19 10.56
CA SER A 8 21.80 18.66 9.69
C SER A 8 20.56 18.58 10.59
N GLY A 9 19.54 19.42 10.44
CA GLY A 9 18.87 19.63 9.18
C GLY A 9 17.57 18.82 9.19
N GLY A 10 16.67 19.17 10.10
CA GLY A 10 15.24 18.85 10.02
C GLY A 10 14.86 17.37 9.91
N ASP A 11 14.76 16.68 11.05
CA ASP A 11 13.83 15.55 11.23
C ASP A 11 12.38 16.04 11.24
N ARG A 12 11.98 16.72 10.16
CA ARG A 12 10.57 16.82 9.81
C ARG A 12 10.19 15.42 9.35
N LEU A 13 9.64 14.64 10.28
CA LEU A 13 8.84 13.45 10.01
C LEU A 13 8.08 13.69 8.70
N LEU A 14 8.52 13.04 7.62
CA LEU A 14 7.68 12.79 6.45
C LEU A 14 6.65 11.72 6.86
N SER A 15 5.82 12.06 7.84
CA SER A 15 4.64 11.29 8.22
C SER A 15 3.45 11.96 7.58
N ASP A 16 3.41 11.93 6.25
CA ASP A 16 2.16 12.17 5.54
C ASP A 16 2.33 11.68 4.10
N THR A 17 1.43 10.82 3.64
CA THR A 17 1.26 10.40 2.23
C THR A 17 2.14 9.32 1.61
N GLN A 18 2.86 8.47 2.35
CA GLN A 18 3.31 7.20 1.75
C GLN A 18 2.28 6.10 2.01
N PRO A 19 1.67 5.50 0.97
CA PRO A 19 0.72 4.41 1.17
C PRO A 19 1.43 3.24 1.84
N GLN A 20 1.04 2.97 3.09
CA GLN A 20 1.61 1.87 3.85
C GLN A 20 1.12 0.55 3.28
N SER A 21 2.07 -0.25 2.78
CA SER A 21 1.81 -1.66 2.53
C SER A 21 1.46 -2.37 3.83
N LEU A 22 0.58 -3.37 3.75
CA LEU A 22 0.13 -4.13 4.91
C LEU A 22 -0.01 -5.61 4.58
N VAL A 23 0.14 -6.45 5.60
CA VAL A 23 -0.05 -7.90 5.48
C VAL A 23 -1.45 -8.28 5.96
N TYR A 24 -2.15 -9.10 5.20
CA TYR A 24 -3.48 -9.62 5.52
C TYR A 24 -3.56 -11.11 5.18
N LYS A 25 -3.78 -11.96 6.19
CA LYS A 25 -3.87 -13.43 6.03
C LYS A 25 -2.68 -14.06 5.27
N GLY A 26 -1.48 -13.50 5.46
CA GLY A 26 -0.25 -13.94 4.77
C GLY A 26 -0.04 -13.32 3.38
N TYR A 27 -1.01 -12.58 2.85
CA TYR A 27 -0.87 -11.83 1.61
C TYR A 27 -0.32 -10.44 1.89
N LEU A 28 0.56 -9.95 1.02
CA LEU A 28 1.07 -8.58 1.08
C LEU A 28 0.24 -7.68 0.17
N ILE A 29 -0.43 -6.68 0.75
CA ILE A 29 -1.21 -5.67 0.06
C ILE A 29 -0.38 -4.40 -0.07
N ILE A 30 -0.18 -3.93 -1.30
CA ILE A 30 0.61 -2.75 -1.65
C ILE A 30 -0.32 -1.73 -2.32
N PRO A 31 -0.80 -0.72 -1.58
CA PRO A 31 -1.58 0.35 -2.17
C PRO A 31 -0.69 1.24 -3.06
N ARG A 32 -1.22 1.65 -4.22
CA ARG A 32 -0.53 2.49 -5.18
C ARG A 32 -1.48 3.54 -5.73
N TYR A 33 -1.07 4.79 -5.72
CA TYR A 33 -1.77 5.86 -6.43
C TYR A 33 -1.25 5.98 -7.86
N SER A 34 -2.13 5.95 -8.86
CA SER A 34 -1.78 6.12 -10.26
C SER A 34 -2.98 6.58 -11.08
N ARG A 35 -2.75 7.47 -12.07
CA ARG A 35 -3.79 7.99 -12.98
C ARG A 35 -5.00 8.58 -12.26
N ALA A 36 -4.77 9.32 -11.17
CA ALA A 36 -5.79 9.89 -10.30
C ALA A 36 -6.62 8.88 -9.46
N TRP A 37 -6.27 7.60 -9.47
CA TRP A 37 -6.98 6.55 -8.74
C TRP A 37 -6.07 5.77 -7.81
N TRP A 38 -6.67 5.16 -6.79
CA TRP A 38 -6.03 4.22 -5.88
C TRP A 38 -6.20 2.78 -6.35
N TRP A 39 -5.10 2.04 -6.31
CA TRP A 39 -4.99 0.65 -6.69
C TRP A 39 -4.41 -0.13 -5.52
N ALA A 40 -4.63 -1.43 -5.47
CA ALA A 40 -3.99 -2.31 -4.50
C ALA A 40 -3.45 -3.54 -5.24
N ARG A 41 -2.13 -3.71 -5.20
CA ARG A 41 -1.47 -4.94 -5.63
C ARG A 41 -1.43 -5.91 -4.46
N VAL A 42 -1.80 -7.16 -4.70
CA VAL A 42 -1.71 -8.23 -3.71
C VAL A 42 -0.70 -9.26 -4.19
N ILE A 43 0.22 -9.59 -3.30
CA ILE A 43 1.20 -10.64 -3.47
C ILE A 43 0.82 -11.78 -2.53
N ASP A 44 0.71 -12.98 -3.08
CA ASP A 44 0.42 -14.19 -2.32
C ASP A 44 1.60 -14.61 -1.41
N PRO A 45 1.40 -15.55 -0.47
CA PRO A 45 2.48 -16.05 0.39
C PRO A 45 3.64 -16.70 -0.37
N HIS A 46 3.45 -17.08 -1.63
CA HIS A 46 4.47 -17.67 -2.50
C HIS A 46 5.23 -16.62 -3.33
N GLY A 47 4.89 -15.33 -3.18
CA GLY A 47 5.51 -14.22 -3.91
C GLY A 47 4.87 -13.93 -5.27
N ASN A 48 3.76 -14.56 -5.64
CA ASN A 48 3.09 -14.29 -6.91
C ASN A 48 2.10 -13.13 -6.79
N GLU A 49 2.08 -12.26 -7.79
CA GLU A 49 1.04 -11.24 -7.92
C GLU A 49 -0.29 -11.88 -8.31
N VAL A 50 -1.32 -11.67 -7.50
CA VAL A 50 -2.68 -12.14 -7.80
C VAL A 50 -3.25 -11.29 -8.92
N LYS A 51 -3.58 -11.89 -10.06
CA LYS A 51 -4.13 -11.19 -11.24
C LYS A 51 -5.61 -10.83 -11.04
N GLY A 52 -6.04 -9.68 -11.59
CA GLY A 52 -7.43 -9.21 -11.57
C GLY A 52 -7.73 -8.08 -10.59
N GLN A 53 -6.72 -7.27 -10.24
CA GLN A 53 -6.81 -6.39 -9.07
C GLN A 53 -6.90 -4.90 -9.36
N GLY A 54 -7.89 -4.31 -8.71
CA GLY A 54 -8.14 -2.89 -8.60
C GLY A 54 -8.73 -2.33 -9.87
N GLU A 55 -10.03 -2.10 -9.89
CA GLU A 55 -10.51 -0.94 -10.63
C GLU A 55 -9.92 0.31 -9.94
N GLY A 56 -9.79 1.43 -10.65
CA GLY A 56 -9.35 2.65 -10.00
C GLY A 56 -10.32 3.05 -8.88
N HIS A 57 -9.87 3.10 -7.62
CA HIS A 57 -10.69 3.48 -6.47
C HIS A 57 -10.47 4.92 -6.05
N ALA A 58 -11.49 5.55 -5.47
CA ALA A 58 -11.44 6.95 -5.07
C ALA A 58 -10.48 7.23 -3.89
N CYS A 59 -10.26 6.25 -3.02
CA CYS A 59 -9.35 6.36 -1.88
C CYS A 59 -8.58 5.06 -1.59
N GLN A 60 -7.50 5.19 -0.81
CA GLN A 60 -6.61 4.08 -0.47
C GLN A 60 -7.34 2.96 0.28
N GLU A 61 -8.23 3.32 1.22
CA GLU A 61 -8.98 2.37 2.04
C GLU A 61 -9.92 1.51 1.18
N GLN A 62 -10.52 2.08 0.14
CA GLN A 62 -11.36 1.31 -0.80
C GLN A 62 -10.54 0.28 -1.57
N ALA A 63 -9.36 0.67 -2.07
CA ALA A 63 -8.46 -0.27 -2.75
C ALA A 63 -8.00 -1.40 -1.81
N ILE A 64 -7.67 -1.08 -0.55
CA ILE A 64 -7.31 -2.07 0.47
C ILE A 64 -8.50 -2.99 0.79
N SER A 65 -9.70 -2.43 0.97
CA SER A 65 -10.91 -3.20 1.29
C SER A 65 -11.27 -4.15 0.16
N TYR A 66 -11.18 -3.69 -1.08
CA TYR A 66 -11.35 -4.51 -2.27
C TYR A 66 -10.34 -5.67 -2.31
N ALA A 67 -9.05 -5.37 -2.08
CA ALA A 67 -8.00 -6.39 -2.00
C ALA A 67 -8.28 -7.45 -0.92
N LYS A 68 -8.75 -7.04 0.27
CA LYS A 68 -9.16 -7.97 1.33
C LYS A 68 -10.34 -8.84 0.90
N GLY A 69 -11.34 -8.26 0.23
CA GLY A 69 -12.48 -8.99 -0.33
C GLY A 69 -12.05 -10.09 -1.31
N LEU A 70 -11.10 -9.79 -2.19
CA LEU A 70 -10.52 -10.79 -3.10
C LEU A 70 -9.82 -11.92 -2.34
N ILE A 71 -9.02 -11.59 -1.32
CA ILE A 71 -8.33 -12.58 -0.47
C ILE A 71 -9.34 -13.47 0.28
N ASP A 72 -10.47 -12.90 0.69
CA ASP A 72 -11.55 -13.61 1.38
C ASP A 72 -12.42 -14.47 0.45
N GLY A 73 -12.13 -14.49 -0.87
CA GLY A 73 -12.94 -15.20 -1.86
C GLY A 73 -14.29 -14.54 -2.16
N ARG A 74 -14.53 -13.32 -1.66
CA ARG A 74 -15.65 -12.48 -2.07
C ARG A 74 -15.28 -11.83 -3.40
N SER A 75 -15.45 -12.58 -4.49
CA SER A 75 -15.42 -11.97 -5.82
C SER A 75 -16.61 -11.01 -5.93
N PRO A 76 -16.42 -9.74 -6.32
CA PRO A 76 -17.54 -8.83 -6.61
C PRO A 76 -18.31 -9.20 -7.89
N TRP A 77 -17.91 -10.30 -8.56
CA TRP A 77 -18.43 -10.79 -9.82
C TRP A 77 -19.16 -12.15 -9.70
N LEU A 78 -19.45 -12.61 -8.48
CA LEU A 78 -20.29 -13.77 -8.15
C LEU A 78 -21.39 -13.35 -7.19
#